data_AF-A0A5D6UQN1-F1
#
_entry.id   AF-A0A5D6UQN1-F1
#
_cell.length_a   1.000
_cell.length_b   1.000
_cell.length_c   1.000
_cell.angle_alpha   90.00
_cell.angle_beta   90.00
_cell.angle_gamma   90.00
#
_symmetry.space_group_name_H-M   'P 1'
#
loop_
_entity.id
_entity.type
_entity.pdbx_description
1 polymer ?
#
loop_
_entity_poly.entity_id
_entity_poly.type
_entity_poly.pdbx_seq_one_letter_code
_entity_poly.pdbx_strand_id
1 'polypeptide(L)'
;MPFDLQHYPIDEQLISWGLSLAEVEQLLASRQWLPTYGGWPNLRGACRSVLDLAAVECNLRAPARHKPVMQVSYELAPPPGYHGKYPVDAAYWVQPLTQLLGPPTKNTPLPDQNPVSSNVVHSVTWQWPTLRVSLSVFGGIRRTESGLAAAGLFLDWQDELTAARPFYEAAQAQAAALNAYAKGIEKLFLFELQQPQGGFYMPDYGSAEPHAARQDTEWRQSQRALYRERLCETPALVQNRLQSQQVALWAVPGQEAWAVSNYQDTIVLRPPHFPAVELLTLRPAKGYGTMLLSIGSLHLQDAYSSPALTHLAAALEQQVGVAVSRVVVSDC
;
A
#
# COMPACT_ATOMS: atom_id res chain seq x y z
N MET A 1 30.24 -7.17 -10.37
CA MET A 1 29.32 -6.98 -11.51
C MET A 1 28.52 -5.70 -11.25
N PRO A 2 28.07 -4.96 -12.27
CA PRO A 2 27.17 -3.83 -12.06
C PRO A 2 25.86 -4.32 -11.40
N PHE A 3 25.32 -3.52 -10.48
CA PHE A 3 24.03 -3.80 -9.84
C PHE A 3 22.91 -3.79 -10.90
N ASP A 4 22.07 -4.82 -10.88
CA ASP A 4 20.98 -4.99 -11.82
C ASP A 4 19.67 -4.39 -11.28
N LEU A 5 19.17 -3.36 -11.96
CA LEU A 5 17.93 -2.67 -11.58
C LEU A 5 16.65 -3.39 -12.07
N GLN A 6 16.78 -4.38 -12.95
CA GLN A 6 15.65 -5.11 -13.53
C GLN A 6 15.22 -6.33 -12.71
N HIS A 7 16.06 -6.74 -11.77
CA HIS A 7 15.83 -7.92 -10.94
C HIS A 7 16.00 -7.59 -9.46
N TYR A 8 15.44 -8.45 -8.60
CA TYR A 8 15.78 -8.53 -7.19
C TYR A 8 16.28 -9.93 -6.85
N PRO A 9 17.29 -10.06 -5.97
CA PRO A 9 17.87 -11.35 -5.61
C PRO A 9 17.14 -12.03 -4.45
N ILE A 10 16.80 -13.32 -4.58
CA ILE A 10 16.47 -14.18 -3.44
C ILE A 10 17.53 -15.29 -3.40
N ASP A 11 18.43 -15.22 -2.41
CA ASP A 11 19.65 -16.02 -2.39
C ASP A 11 20.46 -15.85 -3.71
N GLU A 12 20.63 -16.93 -4.46
CA GLU A 12 21.38 -16.98 -5.73
C GLU A 12 20.46 -16.77 -6.96
N GLN A 13 19.14 -16.64 -6.76
CA GLN A 13 18.18 -16.47 -7.85
C GLN A 13 17.88 -15.00 -8.09
N LEU A 14 17.99 -14.55 -9.34
CA LEU A 14 17.53 -13.24 -9.77
C LEU A 14 16.12 -13.34 -10.31
N ILE A 15 15.19 -12.59 -9.70
CA ILE A 15 13.78 -12.59 -10.06
C ILE A 15 13.45 -11.24 -10.68
N SER A 16 12.83 -11.24 -11.85
CA SER A 16 12.50 -10.01 -12.57
C SER A 16 11.39 -9.25 -11.84
N TRP A 17 11.50 -7.92 -11.80
CA TRP A 17 10.35 -7.07 -11.47
C TRP A 17 9.20 -7.29 -12.48
N GLY A 18 7.97 -7.03 -12.04
CA GLY A 18 6.77 -7.23 -12.86
C GLY A 18 6.09 -8.59 -12.71
N LEU A 19 6.77 -9.61 -12.19
CA LEU A 19 6.11 -10.86 -11.82
C LEU A 19 5.16 -10.65 -10.63
N SER A 20 3.97 -11.23 -10.74
CA SER A 20 2.99 -11.24 -9.65
C SER A 20 3.47 -12.07 -8.46
N LEU A 21 2.94 -11.77 -7.28
CA LEU A 21 3.27 -12.55 -6.08
C LEU A 21 2.96 -14.06 -6.27
N ALA A 22 1.87 -14.39 -6.95
CA ALA A 22 1.51 -15.78 -7.26
C ALA A 22 2.48 -16.45 -8.23
N GLU A 23 2.95 -15.75 -9.27
CA GLU A 23 3.96 -16.27 -10.19
C GLU A 23 5.30 -16.48 -9.48
N VAL A 24 5.68 -15.57 -8.59
CA VAL A 24 6.90 -15.70 -7.78
C VAL A 24 6.81 -16.87 -6.80
N GLU A 25 5.64 -17.09 -6.18
CA GLU A 25 5.42 -18.26 -5.32
C GLU A 25 5.60 -19.56 -6.10
N GLN A 26 5.08 -19.63 -7.33
CA GLN A 26 5.23 -20.80 -8.21
C GLN A 26 6.69 -21.00 -8.63
N LEU A 27 7.40 -19.92 -8.97
CA LEU A 27 8.82 -19.95 -9.31
C LEU A 27 9.67 -20.49 -8.14
N LEU A 28 9.27 -20.14 -6.92
CA LEU A 28 9.94 -20.51 -5.68
C LEU A 28 9.23 -21.64 -4.92
N ALA A 29 8.49 -22.52 -5.62
CA ALA A 29 7.62 -23.51 -5.00
C ALA A 29 8.33 -24.52 -4.07
N SER A 30 9.65 -24.69 -4.22
CA SER A 30 10.45 -25.55 -3.34
C SER A 30 10.77 -24.92 -1.98
N ARG A 31 10.46 -23.63 -1.78
CA ARG A 31 10.73 -22.92 -0.53
C ARG A 31 9.63 -23.20 0.48
N GLN A 32 10.04 -23.30 1.75
CA GLN A 32 9.10 -23.28 2.86
C GLN A 32 8.81 -21.83 3.24
N TRP A 33 7.54 -21.44 3.16
CA TRP A 33 7.07 -20.12 3.54
C TRP A 33 6.72 -20.07 5.03
N LEU A 34 7.14 -19.00 5.67
CA LEU A 34 6.81 -18.64 7.04
C LEU A 34 5.43 -17.96 7.11
N PRO A 35 4.82 -17.84 8.30
CA PRO A 35 3.62 -17.05 8.49
C PRO A 35 3.79 -15.61 8.01
N THR A 36 2.81 -15.14 7.25
CA THR A 36 2.74 -13.79 6.71
C THR A 36 2.32 -12.78 7.79
N TYR A 37 2.76 -11.52 7.66
CA TYR A 37 2.29 -10.43 8.52
C TYR A 37 2.12 -9.11 7.73
N GLY A 38 1.44 -8.13 8.33
CA GLY A 38 1.24 -6.79 7.74
C GLY A 38 0.06 -6.71 6.77
N GLY A 39 -0.13 -5.53 6.17
CA GLY A 39 -1.36 -5.20 5.43
C GLY A 39 -1.42 -5.63 3.96
N TRP A 40 -0.28 -5.77 3.27
CA TRP A 40 -0.23 -6.29 1.90
C TRP A 40 0.03 -7.79 1.89
N PRO A 41 -0.60 -8.55 0.98
CA PRO A 41 -0.22 -9.94 0.70
C PRO A 41 1.28 -10.07 0.52
N ASN A 42 1.85 -11.12 1.12
CA ASN A 42 3.28 -11.32 1.11
C ASN A 42 3.70 -12.79 1.12
N LEU A 43 4.94 -13.02 0.69
CA LEU A 43 5.66 -14.29 0.80
C LEU A 43 6.90 -14.04 1.65
N ARG A 44 6.97 -14.73 2.79
CA ARG A 44 8.07 -14.59 3.74
C ARG A 44 8.78 -15.93 3.91
N GLY A 45 10.10 -15.94 3.83
CA GLY A 45 10.88 -17.16 3.94
C GLY A 45 12.30 -16.89 4.43
N ALA A 46 12.98 -17.94 4.86
CA ALA A 46 14.41 -17.86 5.16
C ALA A 46 15.16 -17.31 3.94
N CYS A 47 16.22 -16.54 4.13
CA CYS A 47 17.10 -16.05 3.07
C CYS A 47 18.51 -16.02 3.63
N ARG A 48 19.47 -16.62 2.92
CA ARG A 48 20.86 -16.76 3.38
C ARG A 48 21.69 -15.53 3.03
N SER A 49 21.41 -14.92 1.89
CA SER A 49 22.20 -13.80 1.39
C SER A 49 21.46 -12.89 0.43
N VAL A 50 21.84 -11.63 0.41
CA VAL A 50 21.39 -10.61 -0.53
C VAL A 50 22.53 -9.62 -0.79
N LEU A 51 22.84 -9.35 -2.07
CA LEU A 51 23.88 -8.39 -2.46
C LEU A 51 25.22 -8.61 -1.70
N ASP A 52 25.66 -9.86 -1.63
CA ASP A 52 26.86 -10.31 -0.90
C ASP A 52 26.84 -10.07 0.62
N LEU A 53 25.68 -9.74 1.20
CA LEU A 53 25.46 -9.62 2.64
C LEU A 53 24.75 -10.85 3.19
N ALA A 54 25.14 -11.29 4.38
CA ALA A 54 24.43 -12.33 5.10
C ALA A 54 23.03 -11.86 5.51
N ALA A 55 22.01 -12.62 5.14
CA ALA A 55 20.62 -12.42 5.51
C ALA A 55 20.12 -13.60 6.36
N VAL A 56 18.96 -13.40 6.98
CA VAL A 56 18.24 -14.47 7.68
C VAL A 56 16.84 -14.70 7.11
N GLU A 57 16.16 -13.63 6.68
CA GLU A 57 14.81 -13.70 6.11
C GLU A 57 14.66 -12.75 4.92
N CYS A 58 13.74 -13.10 4.02
CA CYS A 58 13.23 -12.21 2.99
C CYS A 58 11.70 -12.14 3.09
N ASN A 59 11.13 -11.02 2.66
CA ASN A 59 9.70 -10.78 2.62
C ASN A 59 9.34 -10.00 1.34
N LEU A 60 8.62 -10.65 0.44
CA LEU A 60 8.17 -10.09 -0.84
C LEU A 60 6.73 -9.64 -0.69
N ARG A 61 6.41 -8.41 -1.10
CA ARG A 61 5.10 -7.80 -0.88
C ARG A 61 4.52 -7.27 -2.18
N ALA A 62 3.24 -7.53 -2.39
CA ALA A 62 2.49 -7.07 -3.54
C ALA A 62 1.12 -6.53 -3.10
N PRO A 63 0.51 -5.60 -3.84
CA PRO A 63 -0.80 -5.06 -3.50
C PRO A 63 -1.91 -6.13 -3.44
N ALA A 64 -1.82 -7.14 -4.31
CA ALA A 64 -2.64 -8.34 -4.30
C ALA A 64 -1.84 -9.51 -4.87
N ARG A 65 -2.30 -10.76 -4.68
CA ARG A 65 -1.54 -11.94 -5.14
C ARG A 65 -1.28 -11.97 -6.65
N HIS A 66 -2.22 -11.46 -7.45
CA HIS A 66 -2.12 -11.38 -8.90
C HIS A 66 -1.46 -10.07 -9.40
N LYS A 67 -1.00 -9.22 -8.48
CA LYS A 67 -0.30 -7.95 -8.77
C LYS A 67 1.21 -8.15 -8.61
N PRO A 68 2.03 -7.34 -9.31
CA PRO A 68 3.47 -7.43 -9.23
C PRO A 68 3.97 -7.22 -7.80
N VAL A 69 5.10 -7.88 -7.50
CA VAL A 69 5.88 -7.56 -6.30
C VAL A 69 6.39 -6.12 -6.44
N MET A 70 6.07 -5.28 -5.44
CA MET A 70 6.45 -3.86 -5.41
C MET A 70 7.54 -3.58 -4.38
N GLN A 71 7.71 -4.47 -3.39
CA GLN A 71 8.72 -4.33 -2.36
C GLN A 71 9.28 -5.71 -2.00
N VAL A 72 10.60 -5.77 -1.82
CA VAL A 72 11.27 -6.90 -1.20
C VAL A 72 12.14 -6.40 -0.07
N SER A 73 11.96 -6.96 1.12
CA SER A 73 12.77 -6.63 2.29
C SER A 73 13.54 -7.84 2.78
N TYR A 74 14.73 -7.60 3.34
CA TYR A 74 15.62 -8.60 3.88
C TYR A 74 16.01 -8.22 5.30
N GLU A 75 15.98 -9.20 6.20
CA GLU A 75 16.53 -9.08 7.53
C GLU A 75 18.00 -9.51 7.47
N LEU A 76 18.92 -8.60 7.75
CA LEU A 76 20.36 -8.82 7.66
C LEU A 76 20.93 -9.34 8.97
N ALA A 77 21.75 -10.39 8.88
CA ALA A 77 22.40 -11.00 10.02
C ALA A 77 23.39 -10.02 10.69
N PRO A 78 23.58 -10.09 12.02
CA PRO A 78 24.67 -9.39 12.66
C PRO A 78 26.04 -9.85 12.14
N PRO A 79 27.10 -9.03 12.26
CA PRO A 79 28.45 -9.45 11.93
C PRO A 79 28.86 -10.71 12.69
N PRO A 80 29.71 -11.58 12.09
CA PRO A 80 30.23 -12.76 12.78
C PRO A 80 30.85 -12.40 14.14
N GLY A 81 30.47 -13.14 15.19
CA GLY A 81 30.95 -12.92 16.56
C GLY A 81 30.35 -11.70 17.29
N TYR A 82 29.39 -11.00 16.67
CA TYR A 82 28.68 -9.92 17.34
C TYR A 82 27.67 -10.47 18.35
N HIS A 83 27.93 -10.22 19.63
CA HIS A 83 27.05 -10.58 20.75
C HIS A 83 26.55 -9.34 21.52
N GLY A 84 26.75 -8.15 20.95
CA GLY A 84 26.48 -6.87 21.59
C GLY A 84 24.99 -6.60 21.81
N LYS A 85 24.71 -5.77 22.83
CA LYS A 85 23.35 -5.26 23.12
C LYS A 85 23.00 -3.98 22.35
N TYR A 86 24.00 -3.38 21.70
CA TYR A 86 23.93 -2.05 21.10
C TYR A 86 23.72 -2.16 19.58
N PRO A 87 23.64 -1.03 18.86
CA PRO A 87 23.67 -1.09 17.41
C PRO A 87 24.98 -1.70 16.92
N VAL A 88 24.91 -2.37 15.79
CA VAL A 88 26.09 -2.69 15.00
C VAL A 88 26.54 -1.41 14.29
N ASP A 89 27.85 -1.24 14.11
CA ASP A 89 28.38 -0.15 13.27
C ASP A 89 27.82 -0.26 11.85
N ALA A 90 27.09 0.76 11.41
CA ALA A 90 26.46 0.82 10.10
C ALA A 90 27.47 0.65 8.96
N ALA A 91 28.74 1.03 9.17
CA ALA A 91 29.80 0.88 8.17
C ALA A 91 29.95 -0.57 7.67
N TYR A 92 29.63 -1.57 8.50
CA TYR A 92 29.68 -2.98 8.14
C TYR A 92 28.84 -3.32 6.89
N TRP A 93 27.64 -2.75 6.77
CA TRP A 93 26.79 -2.93 5.58
C TRP A 93 26.91 -1.78 4.58
N VAL A 94 27.09 -0.54 5.07
CA VAL A 94 27.11 0.64 4.19
C VAL A 94 28.29 0.61 3.23
N GLN A 95 29.48 0.19 3.67
CA GLN A 95 30.66 0.14 2.81
C GLN A 95 30.51 -0.82 1.63
N PRO A 96 30.20 -2.11 1.81
CA PRO A 96 30.02 -3.03 0.68
C PRO A 96 28.86 -2.62 -0.23
N LEU A 97 27.74 -2.14 0.34
CA LEU A 97 26.64 -1.61 -0.47
C LEU A 97 27.06 -0.39 -1.30
N THR A 98 27.85 0.52 -0.74
CA THR A 98 28.36 1.69 -1.48
C THR A 98 29.31 1.28 -2.61
N GLN A 99 30.11 0.23 -2.42
CA GLN A 99 30.97 -0.30 -3.48
C GLN A 99 30.16 -0.90 -4.64
N LEU A 100 29.04 -1.55 -4.34
CA LEU A 100 28.17 -2.18 -5.33
C LEU A 100 27.22 -1.19 -6.03
N LEU A 101 26.59 -0.31 -5.24
CA LEU A 101 25.50 0.57 -5.65
C LEU A 101 25.96 1.99 -6.01
N GLY A 102 27.21 2.35 -5.69
CA GLY A 102 27.69 3.73 -5.73
C GLY A 102 27.34 4.52 -4.46
N PRO A 103 27.61 5.84 -4.44
CA PRO A 103 27.34 6.67 -3.27
C PRO A 103 25.83 6.76 -2.97
N PRO A 104 25.42 6.72 -1.69
CA PRO A 104 24.02 6.87 -1.31
C PRO A 104 23.52 8.31 -1.57
N THR A 105 22.24 8.45 -1.88
CA THR A 105 21.57 9.76 -2.00
C THR A 105 21.25 10.35 -0.62
N LYS A 106 21.07 9.50 0.39
CA LYS A 106 20.89 9.92 1.79
C LYS A 106 21.65 8.97 2.71
N ASN A 107 22.34 9.53 3.69
CA ASN A 107 23.03 8.77 4.73
C ASN A 107 22.90 9.53 6.05
N THR A 108 22.08 9.02 6.96
CA THR A 108 21.66 9.77 8.14
C THR A 108 21.77 8.90 9.39
N PRO A 109 22.72 9.21 10.30
CA PRO A 109 22.62 8.72 11.67
C PRO A 109 21.38 9.35 12.31
N LEU A 110 20.53 8.53 12.92
CA LEU A 110 19.34 8.99 13.60
C LEU A 110 19.67 9.18 15.08
N PRO A 111 19.37 10.35 15.66
CA PRO A 111 19.66 10.60 17.06
C PRO A 111 18.79 9.67 17.91
N ASP A 112 19.41 8.84 18.75
CA ASP A 112 18.67 8.08 19.75
C ASP A 112 19.37 8.13 21.11
N GLN A 113 18.60 8.49 22.14
CA GLN A 113 19.05 8.53 23.53
C GLN A 113 18.92 7.15 24.20
N ASN A 114 18.23 6.19 23.56
CA ASN A 114 18.09 4.82 24.07
C ASN A 114 17.96 3.80 22.92
N PRO A 115 19.09 3.33 22.36
CA PRO A 115 19.07 2.40 21.23
C PRO A 115 18.51 1.04 21.66
N VAL A 116 17.26 0.78 21.28
CA VAL A 116 16.58 -0.51 21.48
C VAL A 116 16.29 -1.16 20.13
N SER A 117 16.12 -2.48 20.11
CA SER A 117 15.94 -3.23 18.87
C SER A 117 14.73 -2.79 18.04
N SER A 118 13.71 -2.18 18.64
CA SER A 118 12.55 -1.62 17.93
C SER A 118 12.85 -0.34 17.14
N ASN A 119 13.94 0.35 17.45
CA ASN A 119 14.27 1.65 16.83
C ASN A 119 15.27 1.47 15.68
N VAL A 120 15.21 2.39 14.72
CA VAL A 120 16.23 2.54 13.68
C VAL A 120 17.16 3.66 14.12
N VAL A 121 18.46 3.37 14.20
CA VAL A 121 19.48 4.33 14.64
C VAL A 121 20.34 4.85 13.48
N HIS A 122 20.25 4.22 12.32
CA HIS A 122 20.93 4.66 11.11
C HIS A 122 20.10 4.31 9.89
N SER A 123 19.91 5.27 8.99
CA SER A 123 19.19 5.05 7.73
C SER A 123 20.03 5.52 6.54
N VAL A 124 20.13 4.69 5.51
CA VAL A 124 20.84 4.98 4.26
C VAL A 124 19.95 4.64 3.07
N THR A 125 19.98 5.47 2.02
CA THR A 125 19.16 5.29 0.82
C THR A 125 20.00 5.49 -0.43
N TRP A 126 19.79 4.60 -1.41
CA TRP A 126 20.21 4.73 -2.80
C TRP A 126 18.95 4.82 -3.66
N GLN A 127 18.93 5.77 -4.60
CA GLN A 127 17.73 6.07 -5.37
C GLN A 127 18.07 6.17 -6.86
N TRP A 128 17.29 5.46 -7.67
CA TRP A 128 17.21 5.58 -9.12
C TRP A 128 15.77 5.94 -9.51
N PRO A 129 15.50 6.27 -10.79
CA PRO A 129 14.14 6.55 -11.24
C PRO A 129 13.18 5.39 -11.00
N THR A 130 13.63 4.15 -11.15
CA THR A 130 12.77 2.95 -11.10
C THR A 130 12.90 2.15 -9.81
N LEU A 131 13.94 2.36 -9.00
CA LEU A 131 14.22 1.53 -7.82
C LEU A 131 14.76 2.39 -6.69
N ARG A 132 14.31 2.10 -5.47
CA ARG A 132 14.91 2.58 -4.23
C ARG A 132 15.48 1.42 -3.45
N VAL A 133 16.70 1.57 -2.95
CA VAL A 133 17.31 0.66 -1.98
C VAL A 133 17.49 1.42 -0.67
N SER A 134 16.95 0.91 0.42
CA SER A 134 17.10 1.52 1.75
C SER A 134 17.67 0.53 2.76
N LEU A 135 18.62 0.97 3.57
CA LEU A 135 19.16 0.25 4.70
C LEU A 135 18.69 0.94 5.99
N SER A 136 18.19 0.14 6.95
CA SER A 136 17.85 0.58 8.30
C SER A 136 18.62 -0.26 9.32
N VAL A 137 19.54 0.34 10.06
CA VAL A 137 20.26 -0.33 11.15
C VAL A 137 19.49 -0.18 12.45
N PHE A 138 19.26 -1.29 13.14
CA PHE A 138 18.46 -1.30 14.35
C PHE A 138 19.27 -0.91 15.58
N GLY A 139 18.58 -0.39 16.61
CA GLY A 139 19.18 -0.02 17.88
C GLY A 139 19.76 -1.21 18.67
N GLY A 140 19.38 -2.43 18.30
CA GLY A 140 19.85 -3.68 18.88
C GLY A 140 19.37 -4.88 18.08
N ILE A 141 19.75 -6.09 18.51
CA ILE A 141 19.45 -7.34 17.79
C ILE A 141 17.97 -7.71 17.91
N ARG A 142 17.34 -8.03 16.78
CA ARG A 142 15.99 -8.59 16.67
C ARG A 142 16.07 -10.10 16.53
N ARG A 143 15.10 -10.80 17.13
CA ARG A 143 14.87 -12.23 16.88
C ARG A 143 13.76 -12.35 15.83
N THR A 144 14.11 -12.95 14.71
CA THR A 144 13.17 -13.37 13.65
C THR A 144 12.87 -14.87 13.80
N GLU A 145 12.05 -15.45 12.93
CA GLU A 145 11.81 -16.90 12.97
C GLU A 145 13.00 -17.70 12.42
N SER A 146 13.76 -17.12 11.49
CA SER A 146 14.88 -17.78 10.82
C SER A 146 16.26 -17.41 11.38
N GLY A 147 16.34 -16.45 12.31
CA GLY A 147 17.60 -16.07 12.93
C GLY A 147 17.62 -14.73 13.64
N LEU A 148 18.82 -14.26 13.96
CA LEU A 148 19.05 -12.94 14.53
C LEU A 148 19.27 -11.92 13.43
N ALA A 149 18.65 -10.75 13.55
CA ALA A 149 18.77 -9.65 12.61
C ALA A 149 19.25 -8.38 13.30
N ALA A 150 20.06 -7.58 12.61
CA ALA A 150 20.62 -6.33 13.14
C ALA A 150 20.35 -5.12 12.22
N ALA A 151 19.92 -5.37 10.98
CA ALA A 151 19.49 -4.34 10.05
C ALA A 151 18.44 -4.90 9.08
N GLY A 152 17.68 -4.01 8.46
CA GLY A 152 16.76 -4.32 7.37
C GLY A 152 17.24 -3.67 6.07
N LEU A 153 17.22 -4.41 4.97
CA LEU A 153 17.46 -3.90 3.62
C LEU A 153 16.15 -3.97 2.83
N PHE A 154 15.79 -2.90 2.13
CA PHE A 154 14.51 -2.76 1.43
C PHE A 154 14.78 -2.37 -0.02
N LEU A 155 14.24 -3.13 -0.96
CA LEU A 155 14.22 -2.85 -2.39
C LEU A 155 12.77 -2.51 -2.76
N ASP A 156 12.51 -1.26 -3.11
CA ASP A 156 11.18 -0.77 -3.49
C ASP A 156 11.17 -0.44 -4.99
N TRP A 157 10.32 -1.13 -5.76
CA TRP A 157 10.11 -0.82 -7.17
C TRP A 157 9.26 0.44 -7.30
N GLN A 158 9.85 1.50 -7.85
CA GLN A 158 9.26 2.85 -7.91
C GLN A 158 8.55 3.14 -9.24
N ASP A 159 8.77 2.33 -10.28
CA ASP A 159 8.14 2.51 -11.58
C ASP A 159 6.70 1.98 -11.59
N GLU A 160 5.83 2.68 -10.87
CA GLU A 160 4.43 2.32 -10.71
C GLU A 160 3.64 2.41 -12.03
N LEU A 161 4.05 3.27 -12.97
CA LEU A 161 3.44 3.35 -14.30
C LEU A 161 3.66 2.04 -15.07
N THR A 162 4.90 1.57 -15.13
CA THR A 162 5.22 0.27 -15.76
C THR A 162 4.53 -0.88 -15.02
N ALA A 163 4.55 -0.89 -13.69
CA ALA A 163 3.91 -1.93 -12.88
C ALA A 163 2.38 -1.97 -13.06
N ALA A 164 1.74 -0.82 -13.24
CA ALA A 164 0.30 -0.70 -13.42
C ALA A 164 -0.17 -1.07 -14.83
N ARG A 165 0.69 -0.94 -15.85
CA ARG A 165 0.34 -1.08 -17.27
C ARG A 165 -0.54 -2.30 -17.59
N PRO A 166 -0.26 -3.54 -17.12
CA PRO A 166 -1.09 -4.71 -17.42
C PRO A 166 -2.53 -4.61 -16.88
N PHE A 167 -2.75 -3.77 -15.87
CA PHE A 167 -4.04 -3.60 -15.20
C PHE A 167 -4.75 -2.31 -15.63
N TYR A 168 -3.99 -1.38 -16.19
CA TYR A 168 -4.46 -0.05 -16.55
C TYR A 168 -5.49 -0.10 -17.68
N GLU A 169 -5.27 -0.92 -18.70
CA GLU A 169 -6.22 -1.08 -19.82
C GLU A 169 -7.58 -1.60 -19.35
N ALA A 170 -7.59 -2.64 -18.51
CA ALA A 170 -8.81 -3.18 -17.93
C ALA A 170 -9.53 -2.14 -17.04
N ALA A 171 -8.77 -1.37 -16.26
CA ALA A 171 -9.31 -0.29 -15.44
C ALA A 171 -9.92 0.83 -16.29
N GLN A 172 -9.27 1.23 -17.39
CA GLN A 172 -9.82 2.21 -18.33
C GLN A 172 -11.11 1.71 -18.99
N ALA A 173 -11.13 0.45 -19.45
CA ALA A 173 -12.33 -0.15 -20.03
C ALA A 173 -13.50 -0.15 -19.02
N GLN A 174 -13.22 -0.49 -17.75
CA GLN A 174 -14.22 -0.46 -16.69
C GLN A 174 -14.73 0.96 -16.42
N ALA A 175 -13.84 1.95 -16.37
CA ALA A 175 -14.21 3.36 -16.21
C ALA A 175 -15.05 3.88 -17.38
N ALA A 176 -14.67 3.54 -18.61
CA ALA A 176 -15.42 3.90 -19.82
C ALA A 176 -16.83 3.29 -19.83
N ALA A 177 -16.95 2.00 -19.47
CA ALA A 177 -18.24 1.34 -19.34
C ALA A 177 -19.11 2.01 -18.26
N LEU A 178 -18.54 2.31 -17.09
CA LEU A 178 -19.25 3.00 -16.02
C LEU A 178 -19.71 4.40 -16.43
N ASN A 179 -18.88 5.13 -17.19
CA ASN A 179 -19.23 6.43 -17.73
C ASN A 179 -20.36 6.37 -18.76
N ALA A 180 -20.45 5.29 -19.55
CA ALA A 180 -21.57 5.05 -20.45
C ALA A 180 -22.87 4.79 -19.68
N TYR A 181 -22.84 3.94 -18.64
CA TYR A 181 -24.00 3.69 -17.78
C TYR A 181 -24.47 4.97 -17.07
N ALA A 182 -23.56 5.83 -16.65
CA ALA A 182 -23.88 7.05 -15.92
C ALA A 182 -24.80 8.03 -16.68
N LYS A 183 -24.93 7.89 -18.02
CA LYS A 183 -25.85 8.69 -18.84
C LYS A 183 -27.32 8.46 -18.51
N GLY A 184 -27.67 7.28 -17.99
CA GLY A 184 -29.04 6.93 -17.62
C GLY A 184 -29.38 7.21 -16.16
N ILE A 185 -28.53 7.90 -15.40
CA ILE A 185 -28.76 8.13 -13.97
C ILE A 185 -29.96 9.07 -13.79
N GLU A 186 -31.04 8.54 -13.25
CA GLU A 186 -32.23 9.33 -12.91
C GLU A 186 -32.04 10.07 -11.58
N LYS A 187 -31.40 9.42 -10.59
CA LYS A 187 -31.31 9.93 -9.22
C LYS A 187 -29.94 9.68 -8.59
N LEU A 188 -29.43 10.70 -7.91
CA LEU A 188 -28.30 10.62 -6.99
C LEU A 188 -28.82 10.87 -5.58
N PHE A 189 -28.47 9.99 -4.64
CA PHE A 189 -28.64 10.25 -3.20
C PHE A 189 -27.35 10.88 -2.70
N LEU A 190 -27.39 12.16 -2.36
CA LEU A 190 -26.22 12.92 -1.91
C LEU A 190 -26.14 12.93 -0.39
N PHE A 191 -24.93 12.77 0.12
CA PHE A 191 -24.58 12.85 1.53
C PHE A 191 -23.54 13.96 1.68
N GLU A 192 -23.85 14.97 2.49
CA GLU A 192 -22.96 16.11 2.76
C GLU A 192 -22.09 15.80 3.98
N LEU A 193 -20.78 15.77 3.78
CA LEU A 193 -19.78 15.53 4.82
C LEU A 193 -19.23 16.87 5.31
N GLN A 194 -18.63 16.89 6.49
CA GLN A 194 -17.94 18.07 7.01
C GLN A 194 -16.50 18.19 6.50
N GLN A 195 -15.94 17.08 6.01
CA GLN A 195 -14.57 17.01 5.51
C GLN A 195 -14.55 16.71 4.00
N PRO A 196 -13.64 17.35 3.23
CA PRO A 196 -13.48 17.05 1.83
C PRO A 196 -12.91 15.64 1.63
N GLN A 197 -13.41 14.94 0.62
CA GLN A 197 -12.94 13.63 0.20
C GLN A 197 -11.85 13.78 -0.87
N GLY A 198 -10.76 13.06 -0.68
CA GLY A 198 -9.72 12.89 -1.69
C GLY A 198 -9.93 11.61 -2.49
N GLY A 199 -9.46 11.62 -3.73
CA GLY A 199 -9.24 10.40 -4.47
C GLY A 199 -8.04 9.64 -3.94
N PHE A 200 -8.04 8.34 -4.21
CA PHE A 200 -6.97 7.45 -3.84
C PHE A 200 -5.68 7.83 -4.57
N TYR A 201 -4.60 7.88 -3.79
CA TYR A 201 -3.22 7.83 -4.25
C TYR A 201 -2.40 7.22 -3.10
N MET A 202 -1.25 6.63 -3.43
CA MET A 202 -0.27 6.13 -2.48
C MET A 202 0.85 7.17 -2.35
N PRO A 203 1.04 7.79 -1.17
CA PRO A 203 2.14 8.71 -0.97
C PRO A 203 3.49 7.95 -0.90
N ASP A 204 4.53 8.50 -1.53
CA ASP A 204 5.89 7.99 -1.39
C ASP A 204 6.71 8.87 -0.44
N TYR A 205 6.65 8.55 0.85
CA TYR A 205 7.35 9.31 1.90
C TYR A 205 8.89 9.22 1.83
N GLY A 206 9.45 8.39 0.96
CA GLY A 206 10.90 8.38 0.71
C GLY A 206 11.35 9.31 -0.42
N SER A 207 10.42 9.92 -1.16
CA SER A 207 10.71 10.91 -2.21
C SER A 207 10.77 12.34 -1.67
N ALA A 208 11.32 13.26 -2.47
CA ALA A 208 11.30 14.70 -2.18
C ALA A 208 9.88 15.30 -2.28
N GLU A 209 8.99 14.68 -3.05
CA GLU A 209 7.61 15.11 -3.27
C GLU A 209 6.63 13.97 -2.97
N PRO A 210 6.37 13.64 -1.68
CA PRO A 210 5.60 12.45 -1.31
C PRO A 210 4.18 12.37 -1.87
N HIS A 211 3.63 13.50 -2.30
CA HIS A 211 2.27 13.61 -2.82
C HIS A 211 2.22 13.97 -4.31
N ALA A 212 3.32 13.79 -5.07
CA ALA A 212 3.38 14.11 -6.51
C ALA A 212 2.24 13.44 -7.31
N ALA A 213 1.99 12.15 -7.04
CA ALA A 213 0.91 11.38 -7.68
C ALA A 213 -0.50 11.97 -7.44
N ARG A 214 -0.69 12.82 -6.43
CA ARG A 214 -1.98 13.50 -6.20
C ARG A 214 -2.29 14.52 -7.29
N GLN A 215 -1.26 15.13 -7.88
CA GLN A 215 -1.38 16.19 -8.88
C GLN A 215 -1.30 15.65 -10.31
N ASP A 216 -0.67 14.48 -10.51
CA ASP A 216 -0.58 13.81 -11.80
C ASP A 216 -1.75 12.83 -12.01
N THR A 217 -2.56 13.09 -13.05
CA THR A 217 -3.74 12.27 -13.32
C THR A 217 -3.38 10.87 -13.81
N GLU A 218 -2.40 10.73 -14.71
CA GLU A 218 -2.00 9.43 -15.25
C GLU A 218 -1.40 8.56 -14.15
N TRP A 219 -0.54 9.15 -13.31
CA TRP A 219 0.06 8.45 -12.19
C TRP A 219 -1.00 8.02 -11.17
N ARG A 220 -1.92 8.91 -10.78
CA ARG A 220 -3.02 8.56 -9.86
C ARG A 220 -3.88 7.42 -10.38
N GLN A 221 -4.23 7.46 -11.67
CA GLN A 221 -5.03 6.40 -12.29
C GLN A 221 -4.25 5.07 -12.31
N SER A 222 -2.94 5.11 -12.57
CA SER A 222 -2.05 3.95 -12.52
C SER A 222 -1.96 3.35 -11.11
N GLN A 223 -1.76 4.19 -10.08
CA GLN A 223 -1.77 3.76 -8.68
C GLN A 223 -3.12 3.14 -8.31
N ARG A 224 -4.24 3.73 -8.73
CA ARG A 224 -5.56 3.13 -8.48
C ARG A 224 -5.69 1.75 -9.12
N ALA A 225 -5.29 1.60 -10.38
CA ALA A 225 -5.32 0.30 -11.08
C ALA A 225 -4.39 -0.75 -10.45
N LEU A 226 -3.25 -0.31 -9.90
CA LEU A 226 -2.26 -1.18 -9.26
C LEU A 226 -2.68 -1.61 -7.85
N TYR A 227 -3.08 -0.66 -7.00
CA TYR A 227 -3.26 -0.86 -5.57
C TYR A 227 -4.70 -1.09 -5.12
N ARG A 228 -5.71 -0.72 -5.91
CA ARG A 228 -7.13 -0.77 -5.50
C ARG A 228 -7.94 -1.64 -6.44
N GLU A 229 -8.37 -2.79 -5.94
CA GLU A 229 -9.32 -3.63 -6.65
C GLU A 229 -10.67 -2.91 -6.79
N ARG A 230 -11.25 -2.94 -7.99
CA ARG A 230 -12.61 -2.49 -8.32
C ARG A 230 -12.90 -1.00 -8.10
N LEU A 231 -11.90 -0.19 -7.71
CA LEU A 231 -12.03 1.25 -7.60
C LEU A 231 -11.85 1.90 -8.97
N CYS A 232 -12.86 2.59 -9.44
CA CYS A 232 -12.90 3.23 -10.75
C CYS A 232 -12.80 4.75 -10.60
N GLU A 233 -12.53 5.44 -11.70
CA GLU A 233 -12.78 6.88 -11.77
C GLU A 233 -14.28 7.18 -11.66
N THR A 234 -14.62 8.26 -10.97
CA THR A 234 -16.00 8.74 -10.95
C THR A 234 -16.42 9.21 -12.34
N PRO A 235 -17.55 8.70 -12.89
CA PRO A 235 -18.08 9.17 -14.17
C PRO A 235 -18.24 10.69 -14.22
N ALA A 236 -17.90 11.31 -15.35
CA ALA A 236 -17.92 12.77 -15.49
C ALA A 236 -19.30 13.38 -15.16
N LEU A 237 -20.39 12.69 -15.52
CA LEU A 237 -21.76 13.13 -15.20
C LEU A 237 -22.09 13.11 -13.71
N VAL A 238 -21.49 12.19 -12.94
CA VAL A 238 -21.63 12.13 -11.50
C VAL A 238 -20.70 13.15 -10.85
N GLN A 239 -19.45 13.21 -11.31
CA GLN A 239 -18.43 14.16 -10.84
C GLN A 239 -18.89 15.61 -10.97
N ASN A 240 -19.51 15.99 -12.09
CA ASN A 240 -20.04 17.35 -12.31
C ASN A 240 -21.19 17.75 -11.37
N ARG A 241 -21.77 16.78 -10.66
CA ARG A 241 -22.86 16.98 -9.69
C ARG A 241 -22.40 16.83 -8.25
N LEU A 242 -21.11 16.51 -8.03
CA LEU A 242 -20.52 16.32 -6.72
C LEU A 242 -19.59 17.49 -6.37
N GLN A 243 -19.70 17.97 -5.13
CA GLN A 243 -18.70 18.80 -4.51
C GLN A 243 -17.66 17.94 -3.77
N SER A 244 -16.53 18.53 -3.39
CA SER A 244 -15.47 17.81 -2.68
C SER A 244 -15.91 17.24 -1.33
N GLN A 245 -16.93 17.83 -0.70
CA GLN A 245 -17.50 17.38 0.58
C GLN A 245 -18.72 16.46 0.41
N GLN A 246 -18.99 16.00 -0.81
CA GLN A 246 -20.16 15.18 -1.09
C GLN A 246 -19.79 13.77 -1.52
N VAL A 247 -20.65 12.83 -1.12
CA VAL A 247 -20.64 11.45 -1.60
C VAL A 247 -22.02 11.15 -2.20
N ALA A 248 -22.04 10.44 -3.33
CA ALA A 248 -23.26 9.98 -3.97
C ALA A 248 -23.43 8.46 -3.84
N LEU A 249 -24.66 8.02 -3.58
CA LEU A 249 -25.14 6.67 -3.84
C LEU A 249 -26.10 6.71 -5.02
N TRP A 250 -25.96 5.80 -5.98
CA TRP A 250 -26.81 5.75 -7.17
C TRP A 250 -26.94 4.35 -7.76
N ALA A 251 -28.08 4.05 -8.37
CA ALA A 251 -28.31 2.79 -9.07
C ALA A 251 -27.65 2.85 -10.45
N VAL A 252 -26.92 1.81 -10.82
CA VAL A 252 -26.24 1.73 -12.13
C VAL A 252 -27.28 1.38 -13.20
N PRO A 253 -27.57 2.27 -14.16
CA PRO A 253 -28.65 2.05 -15.12
C PRO A 253 -28.47 0.78 -15.95
N GLY A 254 -29.54 -0.01 -16.07
CA GLY A 254 -29.53 -1.28 -16.82
C GLY A 254 -28.73 -2.41 -16.15
N GLN A 255 -28.32 -2.24 -14.89
CA GLN A 255 -27.58 -3.24 -14.12
C GLN A 255 -28.27 -3.46 -12.78
N GLU A 256 -28.26 -4.70 -12.29
CA GLU A 256 -28.60 -4.98 -10.89
C GLU A 256 -27.39 -4.62 -10.02
N ALA A 257 -27.11 -3.32 -9.90
CA ALA A 257 -25.94 -2.81 -9.21
C ALA A 257 -26.15 -1.40 -8.69
N TRP A 258 -25.43 -1.06 -7.64
CA TRP A 258 -25.35 0.29 -7.10
C TRP A 258 -23.90 0.78 -7.13
N ALA A 259 -23.71 2.09 -7.08
CA ALA A 259 -22.40 2.69 -7.05
C ALA A 259 -22.34 3.74 -5.94
N VAL A 260 -21.18 3.81 -5.28
CA VAL A 260 -20.83 4.85 -4.32
C VAL A 260 -19.68 5.65 -4.89
N SER A 261 -19.87 6.96 -5.00
CA SER A 261 -18.93 7.87 -5.65
C SER A 261 -18.58 9.01 -4.71
N ASN A 262 -17.29 9.28 -4.53
CA ASN A 262 -16.84 10.63 -4.18
C ASN A 262 -16.51 11.39 -5.48
N TYR A 263 -15.97 12.60 -5.37
CA TYR A 263 -15.64 13.41 -6.55
C TYR A 263 -14.69 12.72 -7.53
N GLN A 264 -13.78 11.86 -7.05
CA GLN A 264 -12.67 11.31 -7.84
C GLN A 264 -12.76 9.81 -8.10
N ASP A 265 -13.32 9.04 -7.17
CA ASP A 265 -13.38 7.59 -7.21
C ASP A 265 -14.78 7.04 -6.96
N THR A 266 -15.06 5.93 -7.63
CA THR A 266 -16.32 5.20 -7.54
C THR A 266 -16.06 3.71 -7.34
N ILE A 267 -16.81 3.10 -6.43
CA ILE A 267 -16.90 1.65 -6.30
C ILE A 267 -18.30 1.17 -6.70
N VAL A 268 -18.36 0.08 -7.46
CA VAL A 268 -19.62 -0.54 -7.89
C VAL A 268 -19.90 -1.78 -7.05
N LEU A 269 -21.08 -1.82 -6.46
CA LEU A 269 -21.62 -2.87 -5.60
C LEU A 269 -22.54 -3.76 -6.44
N ARG A 270 -22.15 -5.01 -6.65
CA ARG A 270 -22.89 -5.99 -7.47
C ARG A 270 -23.26 -7.23 -6.64
N PRO A 271 -24.53 -7.66 -6.61
CA PRO A 271 -24.91 -8.96 -6.09
C PRO A 271 -24.29 -10.11 -6.92
N PRO A 272 -24.18 -11.32 -6.36
CA PRO A 272 -24.39 -11.64 -4.94
C PRO A 272 -23.16 -11.33 -4.07
N HIS A 273 -22.07 -10.80 -4.65
CA HIS A 273 -20.78 -10.63 -3.98
C HIS A 273 -20.45 -9.15 -3.73
N PHE A 274 -20.94 -8.64 -2.60
CA PHE A 274 -20.58 -7.31 -2.13
C PHE A 274 -19.19 -7.28 -1.47
N PRO A 275 -18.43 -6.17 -1.60
CA PRO A 275 -17.25 -5.98 -0.78
C PRO A 275 -17.63 -5.84 0.69
N ALA A 276 -16.68 -6.08 1.59
CA ALA A 276 -16.86 -5.76 3.01
C ALA A 276 -17.14 -4.27 3.18
N VAL A 277 -18.12 -3.94 4.03
CA VAL A 277 -18.44 -2.57 4.42
C VAL A 277 -18.33 -2.42 5.92
N GLU A 278 -17.52 -1.46 6.36
CA GLU A 278 -17.27 -1.19 7.77
C GLU A 278 -17.38 0.30 8.06
N LEU A 279 -18.20 0.64 9.05
CA LEU A 279 -18.27 1.95 9.66
C LEU A 279 -17.51 1.92 11.00
N LEU A 280 -16.35 2.57 11.03
CA LEU A 280 -15.51 2.73 12.20
C LEU A 280 -15.72 4.12 12.82
N THR A 281 -16.08 4.16 14.10
CA THR A 281 -16.14 5.37 14.93
C THR A 281 -14.93 5.41 15.84
N LEU A 282 -14.01 6.33 15.59
CA LEU A 282 -12.91 6.65 16.50
C LEU A 282 -13.35 7.78 17.43
N ARG A 283 -13.50 7.45 18.72
CA ARG A 283 -13.91 8.44 19.72
C ARG A 283 -12.79 9.45 19.98
N PRO A 284 -13.13 10.72 20.29
CA PRO A 284 -12.16 11.69 20.76
C PRO A 284 -11.44 11.18 22.01
N ALA A 285 -10.12 11.31 22.02
CA ALA A 285 -9.27 11.10 23.18
C ALA A 285 -8.32 12.29 23.30
N LYS A 286 -7.11 12.18 22.72
CA LYS A 286 -6.18 13.31 22.56
C LYS A 286 -6.42 14.14 21.30
N GLY A 287 -7.17 13.60 20.34
CA GLY A 287 -7.58 14.29 19.10
C GLY A 287 -9.10 14.43 18.96
N TYR A 288 -9.54 15.04 17.86
CA TYR A 288 -10.96 15.36 17.61
C TYR A 288 -11.88 14.17 17.33
N GLY A 289 -11.34 12.94 17.26
CA GLY A 289 -12.06 11.76 16.80
C GLY A 289 -12.33 11.81 15.29
N THR A 290 -12.85 10.71 14.72
CA THR A 290 -13.23 10.66 13.30
C THR A 290 -14.24 9.54 13.04
N MET A 291 -15.00 9.67 11.96
CA MET A 291 -15.80 8.59 11.38
C MET A 291 -15.11 8.11 10.10
N LEU A 292 -15.03 6.80 9.90
CA LEU A 292 -14.47 6.18 8.69
C LEU A 292 -15.46 5.16 8.15
N LEU A 293 -15.83 5.28 6.88
CA LEU A 293 -16.62 4.26 6.17
C LEU A 293 -15.75 3.65 5.08
N SER A 294 -15.40 2.38 5.25
CA SER A 294 -14.67 1.60 4.26
C SER A 294 -15.64 0.73 3.48
N ILE A 295 -15.64 0.85 2.15
CA ILE A 295 -16.46 0.08 1.22
C ILE A 295 -15.50 -0.59 0.24
N GLY A 296 -15.04 -1.80 0.57
CA GLY A 296 -13.92 -2.43 -0.14
C GLY A 296 -12.70 -1.49 -0.23
N SER A 297 -12.35 -1.09 -1.45
CA SER A 297 -11.22 -0.19 -1.74
C SER A 297 -11.52 1.30 -1.61
N LEU A 298 -12.78 1.70 -1.46
CA LEU A 298 -13.18 3.10 -1.26
C LEU A 298 -13.19 3.41 0.23
N HIS A 299 -12.46 4.44 0.64
CA HIS A 299 -12.44 4.91 2.02
C HIS A 299 -12.97 6.33 2.08
N LEU A 300 -13.94 6.55 2.97
CA LEU A 300 -14.55 7.85 3.22
C LEU A 300 -14.29 8.24 4.66
N GLN A 301 -13.93 9.50 4.88
CA GLN A 301 -13.64 10.03 6.21
C GLN A 301 -14.50 11.25 6.49
N ASP A 302 -15.04 11.35 7.69
CA ASP A 302 -15.77 12.54 8.12
C ASP A 302 -15.47 12.89 9.58
N ALA A 303 -15.84 14.10 9.98
CA ALA A 303 -15.73 14.55 11.35
C ALA A 303 -16.47 13.61 12.32
N TYR A 304 -15.93 13.47 13.52
CA TYR A 304 -16.60 12.74 14.59
C TYR A 304 -18.02 13.27 14.81
N SER A 305 -18.98 12.38 15.02
CA SER A 305 -20.41 12.69 15.20
C SER A 305 -21.13 13.30 13.99
N SER A 306 -20.48 13.46 12.83
CA SER A 306 -21.18 13.79 11.60
C SER A 306 -22.14 12.65 11.22
N PRO A 307 -23.41 12.95 10.92
CA PRO A 307 -24.40 11.90 10.61
C PRO A 307 -24.23 11.34 9.19
N ALA A 308 -23.46 11.99 8.31
CA ALA A 308 -23.43 11.70 6.88
C ALA A 308 -23.04 10.25 6.57
N LEU A 309 -21.94 9.75 7.15
CA LEU A 309 -21.48 8.38 6.93
C LEU A 309 -22.41 7.34 7.57
N THR A 310 -23.06 7.67 8.69
CA THR A 310 -24.08 6.81 9.31
C THR A 310 -25.32 6.70 8.43
N HIS A 311 -25.76 7.82 7.84
CA HIS A 311 -26.88 7.84 6.90
C HIS A 311 -26.55 7.10 5.59
N LEU A 312 -25.33 7.24 5.08
CA LEU A 312 -24.86 6.49 3.92
C LEU A 312 -24.82 4.99 4.23
N ALA A 313 -24.30 4.57 5.39
CA ALA A 313 -24.32 3.18 5.82
C ALA A 313 -25.75 2.60 5.90
N ALA A 314 -26.70 3.35 6.47
CA ALA A 314 -28.10 2.94 6.51
C ALA A 314 -28.72 2.84 5.10
N ALA A 315 -28.39 3.76 4.19
CA ALA A 315 -28.86 3.70 2.81
C ALA A 315 -28.28 2.49 2.05
N LEU A 316 -27.02 2.10 2.31
CA LEU A 316 -26.42 0.88 1.77
C LEU A 316 -27.17 -0.38 2.22
N GLU A 317 -27.56 -0.45 3.49
CA GLU A 317 -28.35 -1.58 4.01
C GLU A 317 -29.75 -1.61 3.41
N GLN A 318 -30.44 -0.47 3.37
CA GLN A 318 -31.86 -0.40 3.00
C GLN A 318 -32.11 -0.44 1.49
N GLN A 319 -31.27 0.22 0.69
CA GLN A 319 -31.46 0.36 -0.75
C GLN A 319 -30.66 -0.67 -1.55
N VAL A 320 -29.48 -1.06 -1.06
CA VAL A 320 -28.57 -1.97 -1.78
C VAL A 320 -28.61 -3.38 -1.20
N GLY A 321 -28.96 -3.54 0.08
CA GLY A 321 -28.95 -4.83 0.77
C GLY A 321 -27.56 -5.28 1.22
N VAL A 322 -26.61 -4.36 1.38
CA VAL A 322 -25.25 -4.68 1.86
C VAL A 322 -25.22 -4.65 3.38
N ALA A 323 -24.64 -5.68 4.01
CA ALA A 323 -24.42 -5.69 5.45
C ALA A 323 -23.27 -4.74 5.84
N VAL A 324 -23.48 -3.91 6.86
CA VAL A 324 -22.47 -2.96 7.36
C VAL A 324 -22.00 -3.35 8.76
N SER A 325 -20.72 -3.70 8.90
CA SER A 325 -20.07 -3.86 10.20
C SER A 325 -19.92 -2.50 10.87
N ARG A 326 -20.16 -2.42 12.18
CA ARG A 326 -20.02 -1.17 12.95
C ARG A 326 -19.08 -1.40 14.11
N VAL A 327 -17.98 -0.66 14.14
CA VAL A 327 -16.92 -0.80 15.14
C VAL A 327 -16.72 0.54 15.83
N VAL A 328 -16.65 0.52 17.16
CA VAL A 328 -16.36 1.72 17.96
C VAL A 328 -15.06 1.47 18.72
N VAL A 329 -14.08 2.35 18.52
CA VAL A 329 -12.79 2.27 19.19
C VAL A 329 -12.59 3.55 20.00
N SER A 330 -12.11 3.38 21.22
CA SER A 330 -11.57 4.46 22.05
C SER A 330 -10.05 4.35 21.99
N ASP A 331 -9.37 5.44 21.63
CA ASP A 331 -7.92 5.50 21.71
C ASP A 331 -7.54 5.51 23.20
N CYS A 332 -6.84 4.47 23.65
CA CYS A 332 -6.44 4.29 25.05
C CYS A 332 -5.12 5.00 25.34
#